data_AF-A0A6M8B701-F1
#
_entry.id   AF-A0A6M8B701-F1
#
_cell.length_a   1.000
_cell.length_b   1.000
_cell.length_c   1.000
_cell.angle_alpha   90.00
_cell.angle_beta   90.00
_cell.angle_gamma   90.00
#
_symmetry.space_group_name_H-M   'P 1'
#
loop_
_entity.id
_entity.type
_entity.pdbx_description
1 polymer ?
#
loop_
_entity_poly.entity_id
_entity_poly.type
_entity_poly.pdbx_seq_one_letter_code
_entity_poly.pdbx_strand_id
1 'polypeptide(L)'
;MPIDEAGESWAVAMTSGLVIVSADALAAEHPWDRIDKGSWDAEARAFTLTLSDAPEQRLALTVPARIEQGGAARPVAVDRFARALRQRVEASLVHLVTRSLPSGAQARIAIRRDADGALYAVASPEPASAATAEDRAELEALLRQARDSVGLDTR
;
A
#
# COMPACT_ATOMS: atom_id res chain seq x y z
N MET A 1 -7.33 11.93 -9.34
CA MET A 1 -6.41 12.90 -8.74
C MET A 1 -5.37 13.21 -9.80
N PRO A 2 -5.27 14.44 -10.31
CA PRO A 2 -4.20 14.79 -11.25
C PRO A 2 -2.85 14.62 -10.54
N ILE A 3 -1.86 14.11 -11.28
CA ILE A 3 -0.50 13.89 -10.78
C ILE A 3 0.58 14.55 -11.65
N ASP A 4 0.16 15.40 -12.59
CA ASP A 4 1.00 16.33 -13.33
C ASP A 4 0.28 17.67 -13.53
N GLU A 5 1.03 18.73 -13.85
CA GLU A 5 0.47 20.07 -14.05
C GLU A 5 -0.35 20.18 -15.35
N ALA A 6 0.01 19.39 -16.37
CA ALA A 6 -0.69 19.35 -17.65
C ALA A 6 -2.10 18.74 -17.54
N GLY A 7 -2.38 18.01 -16.46
CA GLY A 7 -3.63 17.27 -16.29
C GLY A 7 -3.72 16.05 -17.21
N GLU A 8 -2.59 15.56 -17.71
CA GLU A 8 -2.49 14.42 -18.63
C GLU A 8 -2.40 13.10 -17.88
N SER A 9 -1.93 13.12 -16.63
CA SER A 9 -1.77 11.94 -15.78
C SER A 9 -2.61 12.02 -14.52
N TRP A 10 -3.27 10.92 -14.20
CA TRP A 10 -4.22 10.83 -13.09
C TRP A 10 -4.01 9.55 -12.29
N ALA A 11 -3.94 9.71 -10.96
CA ALA A 11 -4.13 8.65 -10.00
C ALA A 11 -5.63 8.48 -9.69
N VAL A 12 -6.17 7.30 -9.94
CA VAL A 12 -7.59 6.96 -9.81
C VAL A 12 -7.74 5.84 -8.79
N ALA A 13 -8.54 6.09 -7.74
CA ALA A 13 -8.83 5.08 -6.73
C ALA A 13 -10.01 4.21 -7.20
N MET A 14 -9.71 3.10 -7.87
CA MET A 14 -10.70 2.13 -8.36
C MET A 14 -11.04 1.12 -7.26
N THR A 15 -12.06 0.29 -7.47
CA THR A 15 -12.43 -0.77 -6.50
C THR A 15 -11.33 -1.84 -6.38
N SER A 16 -10.72 -2.25 -7.49
CA SER A 16 -9.62 -3.25 -7.52
C SER A 16 -8.29 -2.72 -7.01
N GLY A 17 -7.97 -1.45 -7.28
CA GLY A 17 -6.67 -0.89 -6.96
C GLY A 17 -6.54 0.60 -7.21
N LEU A 18 -5.33 1.10 -6.96
CA LEU A 18 -4.88 2.40 -7.42
C LEU A 18 -4.41 2.27 -8.87
N VAL A 19 -5.02 3.04 -9.76
CA VAL A 19 -4.70 3.03 -11.19
C VAL A 19 -4.07 4.36 -11.55
N ILE A 20 -2.94 4.33 -12.25
CA ILE A 20 -2.32 5.50 -12.87
C ILE A 20 -2.64 5.45 -14.36
N VAL A 21 -3.38 6.44 -14.83
CA VAL A 21 -3.67 6.63 -16.26
C VAL A 21 -2.94 7.86 -16.76
N SER A 22 -2.45 7.80 -17.99
CA SER A 22 -2.01 8.95 -18.77
C SER A 22 -2.96 9.16 -19.95
N ALA A 23 -2.81 10.27 -20.67
CA ALA A 23 -3.68 10.65 -21.79
C ALA A 23 -3.89 9.52 -22.82
N ASP A 24 -2.86 8.70 -23.05
CA ASP A 24 -2.85 7.70 -24.11
C ASP A 24 -2.89 6.24 -23.61
N ALA A 25 -2.71 6.00 -22.30
CA ALA A 25 -2.54 4.63 -21.80
C ALA A 25 -2.83 4.45 -20.30
N LEU A 26 -3.08 3.18 -19.95
CA LEU A 26 -2.87 2.70 -18.59
C LEU A 26 -1.36 2.65 -18.32
N ALA A 27 -0.88 3.46 -17.38
CA ALA A 27 0.55 3.55 -17.06
C ALA A 27 0.95 2.55 -15.97
N ALA A 28 0.13 2.38 -14.93
CA ALA A 28 0.37 1.42 -13.86
C ALA A 28 -0.93 1.05 -13.12
N GLU A 29 -0.95 -0.14 -12.54
CA GLU A 29 -2.00 -0.57 -11.61
C GLU A 29 -1.35 -1.18 -10.36
N HIS A 30 -1.84 -0.76 -9.20
CA HIS A 30 -1.40 -1.23 -7.89
C HIS A 30 -2.61 -1.72 -7.11
N PRO A 31 -2.79 -3.04 -6.96
CA PRO A 31 -3.85 -3.61 -6.13
C PRO A 31 -3.77 -3.07 -4.70
N TRP A 32 -4.92 -2.88 -4.04
CA TRP A 32 -4.96 -2.30 -2.70
C TRP A 32 -4.25 -3.15 -1.64
N ASP A 33 -4.20 -4.47 -1.85
CA ASP A 33 -3.48 -5.44 -1.02
C ASP A 33 -1.95 -5.35 -1.18
N ARG A 34 -1.44 -4.64 -2.19
CA ARG A 34 0.00 -4.45 -2.41
C ARG A 34 0.54 -3.15 -1.83
N ILE A 35 -0.31 -2.23 -1.39
CA ILE A 35 0.11 -0.94 -0.79
C ILE A 35 0.14 -1.10 0.73
N ASP A 36 1.31 -1.06 1.37
CA ASP A 36 1.45 -1.22 2.83
C ASP A 36 1.03 0.04 3.60
N LYS A 37 1.54 1.20 3.17
CA LYS A 37 1.30 2.49 3.81
C LYS A 37 1.40 3.63 2.81
N GLY A 38 0.73 4.73 3.13
CA GLY A 38 0.82 5.97 2.40
C GLY A 38 0.97 7.16 3.34
N SER A 39 1.74 8.16 2.92
CA SER A 39 1.85 9.45 3.60
C SER A 39 1.57 10.59 2.61
N TRP A 40 1.05 11.70 3.12
CA TRP A 40 0.89 12.95 2.38
C TRP A 40 1.85 13.99 2.94
N ASP A 41 2.67 14.58 2.05
CA ASP A 41 3.49 15.75 2.34
C ASP A 41 2.79 16.99 1.76
N ALA A 42 2.38 17.91 2.63
CA ALA A 42 1.67 19.12 2.21
C ALA A 42 2.58 20.17 1.57
N GLU A 43 3.87 20.19 1.94
CA GLU A 43 4.85 21.13 1.40
C GLU A 43 5.30 20.70 0.00
N ALA A 44 5.72 19.44 -0.14
CA ALA A 44 6.05 18.86 -1.44
C ALA A 44 4.82 18.60 -2.33
N ARG A 45 3.62 18.66 -1.74
CA ARG A 45 2.35 18.25 -2.34
C ARG A 45 2.42 16.86 -2.97
N ALA A 46 2.97 15.89 -2.25
CA ALA A 46 3.17 14.54 -2.77
C ALA A 46 2.60 13.47 -1.86
N PHE A 47 1.97 12.45 -2.45
CA PHE A 47 1.75 11.19 -1.77
C PHE A 47 2.96 10.28 -1.96
N THR A 48 3.38 9.61 -0.90
CA THR A 48 4.42 8.58 -0.94
C THR A 48 3.81 7.27 -0.46
N LEU A 49 3.78 6.27 -1.34
CA LEU A 49 3.23 4.94 -1.05
C LEU A 49 4.36 3.91 -0.99
N THR A 50 4.34 3.06 0.02
CA THR A 50 5.26 1.92 0.15
C THR A 50 4.53 0.65 -0.26
N LEU A 51 5.16 -0.15 -1.11
CA LEU A 51 4.62 -1.44 -1.56
C LEU A 51 5.04 -2.56 -0.61
N SER A 52 4.19 -3.58 -0.47
CA SER A 52 4.40 -4.70 0.47
C SER A 52 5.47 -5.69 0.02
N ASP A 53 5.67 -5.83 -1.28
CA ASP A 53 6.64 -6.73 -1.92
C ASP A 53 7.98 -6.05 -2.22
N ALA A 54 7.98 -4.72 -2.31
CA ALA A 54 9.19 -3.91 -2.52
C ALA A 54 9.19 -2.69 -1.58
N PRO A 55 9.43 -2.87 -0.27
CA PRO A 55 9.34 -1.77 0.71
C PRO A 55 10.36 -0.64 0.49
N GLU A 56 11.47 -0.95 -0.18
CA GLU A 56 12.46 0.03 -0.65
C GLU A 56 11.95 0.86 -1.83
N GLN A 57 11.03 0.31 -2.63
CA GLN A 57 10.42 1.02 -3.75
C GLN A 57 9.26 1.86 -3.23
N ARG A 58 9.36 3.18 -3.45
CA ARG A 58 8.32 4.14 -3.09
C ARG A 58 7.69 4.70 -4.35
N LEU A 59 6.37 4.62 -4.43
CA LEU A 59 5.60 5.29 -5.46
C LEU A 59 5.28 6.71 -4.99
N ALA A 60 5.81 7.70 -5.70
CA ALA A 60 5.54 9.12 -5.44
C ALA A 60 4.47 9.64 -6.42
N LEU A 61 3.45 10.31 -5.90
CA LEU A 61 2.40 10.97 -6.68
C LEU A 61 2.39 12.46 -6.34
N THR A 62 3.01 13.27 -7.20
CA THR A 62 3.04 14.73 -7.04
C THR A 62 1.73 15.32 -7.50
N VAL A 63 1.05 16.09 -6.64
CA VAL A 63 -0.28 16.65 -6.93
C VAL A 63 -0.14 18.14 -7.22
N PRO A 64 -0.46 18.61 -8.43
CA PRO A 64 -0.36 20.03 -8.76
C PRO A 64 -1.30 20.86 -7.87
N ALA A 65 -0.94 22.12 -7.64
CA ALA A 65 -1.76 23.03 -6.84
C ALA A 65 -3.11 23.32 -7.52
N ARG A 66 -3.08 23.42 -8.85
CA ARG A 66 -4.21 23.75 -9.70
C ARG A 66 -4.17 22.90 -10.97
N ILE A 67 -5.31 22.72 -11.60
CA ILE A 67 -5.44 22.12 -12.94
C ILE A 67 -6.30 23.01 -13.83
N GLU A 68 -6.01 23.03 -15.12
CA GLU A 68 -6.89 23.63 -16.12
C GLU A 68 -8.05 22.67 -16.42
N GLN A 69 -9.28 23.13 -16.19
CA GLN A 69 -10.48 22.34 -16.48
C GLN A 69 -11.57 23.24 -17.05
N GLY A 70 -11.95 23.01 -18.31
CA GLY A 70 -12.97 23.82 -18.99
C GLY A 70 -12.54 25.27 -19.23
N GLY A 71 -11.24 25.51 -19.46
CA GLY A 71 -10.67 26.84 -19.73
C GLY A 71 -10.46 27.71 -18.49
N ALA A 72 -10.51 27.13 -17.28
CA ALA A 72 -10.20 27.83 -16.05
C ALA A 72 -9.36 26.96 -15.09
N ALA A 73 -8.35 27.58 -14.49
CA ALA A 73 -7.57 26.97 -13.42
C ALA A 73 -8.44 26.75 -12.17
N ARG A 74 -8.45 25.53 -11.62
CA ARG A 74 -9.17 25.18 -10.38
C ARG A 74 -8.22 24.52 -9.36
N PRO A 75 -8.37 24.79 -8.05
CA PRO A 75 -7.55 24.14 -7.04
C PRO A 75 -7.85 22.64 -6.96
N VAL A 76 -6.81 21.83 -6.73
CA VAL A 76 -6.95 20.37 -6.59
C VAL A 76 -7.27 20.00 -5.14
N ALA A 77 -8.41 19.32 -4.95
CA ALA A 77 -8.88 18.88 -3.63
C ALA A 77 -8.32 17.50 -3.26
N VAL A 78 -7.34 17.48 -2.34
CA VAL A 78 -6.58 16.29 -1.94
C VAL A 78 -7.38 15.34 -1.02
N ASP A 79 -8.22 15.89 -0.14
CA ASP A 79 -8.82 15.15 0.98
C ASP A 79 -9.70 13.97 0.56
N ARG A 80 -10.43 14.09 -0.54
CA ARG A 80 -11.31 13.02 -1.03
C ARG A 80 -10.50 11.81 -1.48
N PHE A 81 -9.41 12.06 -2.20
CA PHE A 81 -8.52 11.00 -2.65
C PHE A 81 -7.74 10.41 -1.48
N ALA A 82 -7.19 11.24 -0.58
CA ALA A 82 -6.49 10.77 0.61
C ALA A 82 -7.38 9.85 1.46
N ARG A 83 -8.64 10.22 1.65
CA ARG A 83 -9.62 9.38 2.35
C ARG A 83 -9.91 8.09 1.61
N ALA A 84 -10.16 8.13 0.30
CA ALA A 84 -10.42 6.94 -0.49
C ALA A 84 -9.23 5.97 -0.47
N LEU A 85 -8.01 6.49 -0.64
CA LEU A 85 -6.76 5.75 -0.55
C LEU A 85 -6.67 5.03 0.81
N ARG A 86 -6.78 5.78 1.91
CA ARG A 86 -6.71 5.23 3.27
C ARG A 86 -7.75 4.13 3.48
N GLN A 87 -9.01 4.41 3.16
CA GLN A 87 -10.11 3.46 3.35
C GLN A 87 -9.89 2.17 2.58
N ARG A 88 -9.35 2.23 1.36
CA ARG A 88 -9.12 1.04 0.53
C ARG A 88 -7.91 0.23 0.96
N VAL A 89 -6.83 0.88 1.38
CA VAL A 89 -5.67 0.22 1.97
C VAL A 89 -6.02 -0.44 3.30
N GLU A 90 -6.78 0.23 4.15
CA GLU A 90 -7.27 -0.34 5.42
C GLU A 90 -8.21 -1.52 5.18
N ALA A 91 -9.12 -1.42 4.20
CA ALA A 91 -10.04 -2.51 3.87
C ALA A 91 -9.35 -3.77 3.32
N SER A 92 -8.14 -3.64 2.75
CA SER A 92 -7.34 -4.79 2.29
C SER A 92 -6.54 -5.45 3.42
N LEU A 93 -6.39 -4.79 4.58
CA LEU A 93 -5.71 -5.33 5.76
C LEU A 93 -6.72 -6.01 6.69
N VAL A 94 -6.65 -7.33 6.78
CA VAL A 94 -7.58 -8.14 7.60
C VAL A 94 -7.08 -8.30 9.02
N HIS A 95 -5.79 -8.57 9.17
CA HIS A 95 -5.18 -8.78 10.47
C HIS A 95 -3.72 -8.34 10.44
N LEU A 96 -3.23 -7.81 11.56
CA LEU A 96 -1.87 -7.33 11.69
C LEU A 96 -1.32 -7.75 13.04
N VAL A 97 -0.20 -8.46 13.02
CA VAL A 97 0.54 -8.84 14.22
C VAL A 97 1.95 -8.27 14.14
N THR A 98 2.41 -7.67 15.23
CA THR A 98 3.77 -7.14 15.34
C THR A 98 4.45 -7.72 16.57
N ARG A 99 5.73 -8.06 16.45
CA ARG A 99 6.54 -8.60 17.55
C ARG A 99 7.99 -8.18 17.45
N SER A 100 8.64 -7.90 18.57
CA SER A 100 10.10 -7.74 18.60
C SER A 100 10.76 -9.11 18.57
N LEU A 101 11.68 -9.29 17.63
CA LEU A 101 12.49 -10.50 17.48
C LEU A 101 13.63 -10.52 18.52
N PRO A 102 14.24 -11.69 18.80
CA PRO A 102 15.38 -11.81 19.71
C PRO A 102 16.55 -10.86 19.40
N SER A 103 16.82 -10.58 18.12
CA SER A 103 17.82 -9.58 17.71
C SER A 103 17.47 -8.13 18.05
N GLY A 104 16.25 -7.86 18.49
CA GLY A 104 15.68 -6.52 18.69
C GLY A 104 15.01 -5.94 17.43
N ALA A 105 15.10 -6.60 16.28
CA ALA A 105 14.38 -6.19 15.07
C ALA A 105 12.86 -6.30 15.25
N GLN A 106 12.09 -5.48 14.53
CA GLN A 106 10.63 -5.54 14.55
C GLN A 106 10.12 -6.47 13.44
N ALA A 107 9.43 -7.55 13.80
CA ALA A 107 8.65 -8.36 12.89
C ALA A 107 7.21 -7.82 12.75
N ARG A 108 6.67 -7.93 11.54
CA ARG A 108 5.29 -7.61 11.18
C ARG A 108 4.74 -8.70 10.27
N ILE A 109 3.61 -9.30 10.64
CA ILE A 109 2.81 -10.18 9.78
C ILE A 109 1.48 -9.51 9.47
N ALA A 110 1.24 -9.20 8.20
CA ALA A 110 -0.03 -8.67 7.72
C ALA A 110 -0.80 -9.76 6.96
N ILE A 111 -2.01 -10.07 7.40
CA ILE A 111 -2.97 -10.84 6.61
C ILE A 111 -3.73 -9.84 5.75
N ARG A 112 -3.69 -10.07 4.43
CA ARG A 112 -4.30 -9.20 3.45
C ARG A 112 -5.32 -9.95 2.60
N ARG A 113 -6.26 -9.18 2.07
CA ARG A 113 -7.30 -9.66 1.16
C ARG A 113 -7.08 -9.04 -0.20
N ASP A 114 -6.90 -9.87 -1.22
CA ASP A 114 -6.80 -9.40 -2.61
C ASP A 114 -8.17 -9.01 -3.19
N ALA A 115 -8.17 -8.56 -4.45
CA ALA A 115 -9.38 -8.11 -5.14
C ALA A 115 -10.43 -9.23 -5.34
N ASP A 116 -10.01 -10.50 -5.39
CA ASP A 116 -10.89 -11.67 -5.51
C ASP A 116 -11.42 -12.14 -4.14
N GLY A 117 -10.92 -11.54 -3.06
CA GLY A 117 -11.30 -11.87 -1.69
C GLY A 117 -10.46 -12.97 -1.05
N ALA A 118 -9.45 -13.49 -1.75
CA ALA A 118 -8.56 -14.49 -1.18
C ALA A 118 -7.62 -13.85 -0.14
N LEU A 119 -7.40 -14.59 0.94
CA LEU A 119 -6.52 -14.17 2.01
C LEU A 119 -5.11 -14.69 1.77
N TYR A 120 -4.11 -13.86 2.05
CA TYR A 120 -2.71 -14.27 2.08
C TYR A 120 -1.94 -13.51 3.17
N ALA A 121 -0.76 -14.00 3.53
CA ALA A 121 0.08 -13.39 4.56
C ALA A 121 1.31 -12.74 3.93
N VAL A 122 1.71 -11.58 4.45
CA VAL A 122 2.95 -10.87 4.14
C VAL A 122 3.76 -10.73 5.42
N ALA A 123 5.00 -11.19 5.40
CA ALA A 123 5.94 -11.04 6.50
C ALA A 123 6.97 -9.96 6.19
N SER A 124 7.25 -9.11 7.16
CA SER A 124 8.31 -8.10 7.09
C SER A 124 9.15 -8.17 8.38
N PRO A 125 10.46 -8.48 8.30
CA PRO A 125 11.17 -8.94 7.09
C PRO A 125 10.63 -10.29 6.60
N GLU A 126 11.03 -10.71 5.40
CA GLU A 126 10.76 -12.09 4.96
C GLU A 126 11.55 -13.09 5.80
N PRO A 127 11.03 -14.30 6.09
CA PRO A 127 11.73 -15.32 6.87
C PRO A 127 13.10 -15.70 6.31
N ALA A 128 13.24 -15.71 4.97
CA ALA A 128 14.51 -15.99 4.31
C ALA A 128 15.55 -14.87 4.51
N SER A 129 15.11 -13.66 4.86
CA SER A 129 15.97 -12.49 5.11
C SER A 129 16.20 -12.22 6.59
N ALA A 130 15.76 -13.12 7.49
CA ALA A 130 15.98 -12.97 8.93
C ALA A 130 17.48 -12.94 9.27
N ALA A 131 17.85 -12.08 10.22
CA ALA A 131 19.25 -11.86 10.58
C ALA A 131 19.89 -13.08 11.28
N THR A 132 19.09 -13.86 12.00
CA THR A 132 19.52 -15.04 12.74
C THR A 132 18.57 -16.23 12.54
N ALA A 133 19.04 -17.44 12.84
CA ALA A 133 18.18 -18.62 12.82
C ALA A 133 17.06 -18.57 13.87
N GLU A 134 17.30 -17.91 15.01
CA GLU A 134 16.32 -17.73 16.08
C GLU A 134 15.22 -16.75 15.65
N ASP A 135 15.61 -15.61 15.05
CA ASP A 135 14.69 -14.64 14.46
C ASP A 135 13.81 -15.30 13.39
N ARG A 136 14.41 -16.14 12.54
CA ARG A 136 13.67 -16.90 11.52
C ARG A 136 12.63 -17.82 12.15
N ALA A 137 13.01 -18.59 13.17
CA ALA A 137 12.11 -19.51 13.85
C ALA A 137 10.93 -18.77 14.53
N GLU A 138 11.20 -17.64 15.19
CA GLU A 138 10.16 -16.81 15.82
C GLU A 138 9.24 -16.19 14.76
N LEU A 139 9.78 -15.71 13.64
CA LEU A 139 9.01 -15.13 12.55
C LEU A 139 8.12 -16.18 11.86
N GLU A 140 8.62 -17.39 11.62
CA GLU A 140 7.83 -18.51 11.10
C GLU A 140 6.73 -18.94 12.07
N ALA A 141 6.99 -18.97 13.37
CA ALA A 141 5.99 -19.24 14.39
C ALA A 141 4.90 -18.17 14.41
N LEU A 142 5.29 -16.90 14.34
CA LEU A 142 4.37 -15.77 14.27
C LEU A 142 3.51 -15.80 13.00
N LEU A 143 4.11 -16.18 11.87
CA LEU A 143 3.42 -16.35 10.61
C LEU A 143 2.35 -17.44 10.69
N ARG A 144 2.67 -18.61 11.24
CA ARG A 144 1.69 -19.70 11.48
C ARG A 144 0.55 -19.22 12.38
N GLN A 145 0.87 -18.59 13.50
CA GLN A 145 -0.13 -18.06 14.44
C GLN A 145 -1.08 -17.06 13.75
N ALA A 146 -0.56 -16.15 12.94
CA ALA A 146 -1.36 -15.15 12.24
C ALA A 146 -2.25 -15.76 11.14
N ARG A 147 -1.81 -16.86 10.51
CA ARG A 147 -2.60 -17.60 9.52
C ARG A 147 -3.72 -18.40 10.20
N ASP A 148 -3.42 -19.03 11.33
CA ASP A 148 -4.40 -19.76 12.14
C ASP A 148 -5.51 -18.84 12.67
N SER A 149 -5.18 -17.60 13.07
CA SER A 149 -6.17 -16.66 13.62
C SER A 149 -7.26 -16.23 12.63
N VAL A 150 -7.02 -16.43 11.34
CA VAL A 150 -7.96 -16.10 10.25
C VAL A 150 -8.41 -17.35 9.45
N GLY A 151 -7.98 -18.56 9.84
CA GLY A 151 -8.33 -19.80 9.16
C GLY A 151 -7.71 -19.98 7.78
N LEU A 152 -6.51 -19.42 7.54
CA LEU A 152 -5.88 -19.45 6.21
C LEU A 152 -5.34 -20.84 5.83
N ASP A 153 -4.98 -21.65 6.81
CA ASP A 153 -4.34 -22.97 6.63
C ASP A 153 -5.25 -24.15 7.04
N THR A 154 -6.54 -23.92 7.30
CA THR A 154 -7.49 -24.98 7.72
C THR A 154 -8.07 -25.81 6.56
N ARG A 155 -7.26 -26.19 5.56
CA ARG A 155 -7.67 -27.13 4.51
C ARG A 155 -6.84 -28.41 4.51
#